data_AF-A0A965VWS0-F1
#
_entry.id   AF-A0A965VWS0-F1
#
_cell.length_a   1.000
_cell.length_b   1.000
_cell.length_c   1.000
_cell.angle_alpha   90.00
_cell.angle_beta   90.00
_cell.angle_gamma   90.00
#
_symmetry.space_group_name_H-M   'P 1'
#
loop_
_entity.id
_entity.type
_entity.pdbx_description
1 polymer ?
#
loop_
_entity_poly.entity_id
_entity_poly.type
_entity_poly.pdbx_seq_one_letter_code
_entity_poly.pdbx_strand_id
1 'polypeptide(L)'
;MRAYPVAPASEQWVLPLIVHSRVTAGEGMGMVLPYEVRDEFDHLQQLWQDKTKIIFRVGDYITRVRIDAFELRPTNWRDDGGWFEAIVVVRLITT
;
A
#
# COMPACT_ATOMS: atom_id res chain seq x y z
N MET A 1 11.02 -33.41 -25.15
CA MET A 1 10.31 -32.71 -24.06
C MET A 1 10.80 -31.27 -24.01
N ARG A 2 9.93 -30.28 -24.23
CA ARG A 2 10.26 -28.87 -23.96
C ARG A 2 10.11 -28.66 -22.45
N ALA A 3 11.22 -28.40 -21.77
CA ALA A 3 11.17 -27.92 -20.39
C ALA A 3 10.63 -26.48 -20.43
N TYR A 4 9.45 -26.27 -19.87
CA TYR A 4 8.96 -24.91 -19.62
C TYR A 4 9.77 -24.36 -18.43
N PRO A 5 10.36 -23.16 -18.54
CA PRO A 5 11.02 -22.55 -17.40
C PRO A 5 9.97 -22.33 -16.31
N VAL A 6 10.14 -23.03 -15.18
CA VAL A 6 9.36 -22.78 -13.97
C VAL A 6 9.85 -21.44 -13.42
N ALA A 7 8.98 -20.43 -13.39
CA ALA A 7 9.32 -19.15 -12.79
C ALA A 7 9.76 -19.37 -11.33
N PRO A 8 10.81 -18.69 -10.86
CA PRO A 8 11.25 -18.81 -9.47
C PRO A 8 10.09 -18.46 -8.53
N ALA A 9 10.00 -19.18 -7.41
CA ALA A 9 9.04 -18.86 -6.37
C ALA A 9 9.31 -17.43 -5.88
N SER A 10 8.39 -16.51 -6.19
CA SER A 10 8.39 -15.15 -5.64
C SER A 10 7.52 -15.15 -4.41
N GLU A 11 8.01 -14.55 -3.33
CA GLU A 11 7.21 -14.34 -2.13
C GLU A 11 6.19 -13.25 -2.44
N GLN A 12 4.93 -13.50 -2.05
CA GLN A 12 3.82 -12.60 -2.30
C GLN A 12 3.09 -12.34 -0.99
N TRP A 13 2.76 -11.08 -0.75
CA TRP A 13 1.94 -10.66 0.38
C TRP A 13 0.73 -9.89 -0.12
N VAL A 14 -0.43 -10.15 0.47
CA VAL A 14 -1.64 -9.36 0.24
C VAL A 14 -1.92 -8.61 1.52
N LEU A 15 -1.86 -7.28 1.47
CA LEU A 15 -1.98 -6.42 2.65
C LEU A 15 -3.11 -5.40 2.46
N PRO A 16 -4.03 -5.30 3.44
CA PRO A 16 -4.95 -4.17 3.51
C PRO A 16 -4.22 -2.98 4.13
N LEU A 17 -4.03 -1.93 3.34
CA LEU A 17 -3.63 -0.61 3.79
C LEU A 17 -4.87 0.21 4.11
N ILE A 18 -4.97 0.66 5.35
CA ILE A 18 -6.08 1.49 5.80
C ILE A 18 -5.66 2.94 5.62
N VAL A 19 -6.31 3.67 4.70
CA VAL A 19 -6.01 5.07 4.44
C VAL A 19 -7.08 5.94 5.09
N HIS A 20 -6.71 6.60 6.19
CA HIS A 20 -7.58 7.52 6.93
C HIS A 20 -6.96 8.92 6.98
N SER A 21 -7.81 9.95 6.94
CA SER A 21 -7.38 11.36 7.00
C SER A 21 -6.82 11.79 8.37
N ARG A 22 -6.97 10.93 9.38
CA ARG A 22 -6.41 11.13 10.73
C ARG A 22 -5.87 9.79 11.19
N VAL A 23 -4.55 9.67 11.22
CA VAL A 23 -3.87 8.54 11.84
C VAL A 23 -3.16 9.07 13.09
N THR A 24 -3.61 8.65 14.26
CA THR A 24 -2.88 8.92 15.51
C THR A 24 -1.75 7.90 15.59
N ALA A 25 -0.55 8.27 15.18
CA ALA A 25 0.64 7.44 15.37
C ALA A 25 1.06 7.52 16.85
N GLY A 26 0.81 6.44 17.60
CA GLY A 26 1.09 6.37 19.03
C GLY A 26 2.46 5.78 19.34
N GLU A 27 3.49 6.62 19.39
CA GLU A 27 4.66 6.42 20.26
C GLU A 27 4.86 7.68 21.12
N GLY A 28 4.08 7.79 22.20
CA GLY A 28 4.36 8.70 23.32
C GLY A 28 4.01 10.19 23.15
N MET A 29 3.79 10.70 21.94
CA MET A 29 3.31 12.08 21.74
C MET A 29 2.16 12.06 20.73
N GLY A 30 0.92 12.17 21.20
CA GLY A 30 -0.31 12.12 20.39
C GLY A 30 -0.47 13.30 19.42
N MET A 31 0.53 13.53 18.58
CA MET A 31 0.54 14.54 17.56
C MET A 31 -0.25 14.01 16.38
N VAL A 32 -1.43 14.59 16.17
CA VAL A 32 -2.26 14.32 14.99
C VAL A 32 -1.58 15.00 13.81
N LEU A 33 -0.88 14.22 12.99
CA LEU A 33 -0.37 14.72 11.71
C LEU A 33 -1.54 14.76 10.72
N PRO A 34 -1.88 15.92 10.13
CA PRO A 34 -2.80 15.96 9.01
C PRO A 34 -2.14 15.19 7.86
N TYR A 35 -2.78 14.11 7.44
CA TYR A 35 -2.32 13.28 6.33
C TYR A 35 -3.32 13.46 5.17
N GLU A 36 -2.84 13.98 4.05
CA GLU A 36 -3.65 14.14 2.85
C GLU A 36 -3.80 12.77 2.17
N VAL A 37 -4.95 12.13 2.42
CA VAL A 37 -5.31 10.78 1.92
C VAL A 37 -5.14 10.65 0.42
N ARG A 38 -5.41 11.73 -0.31
CA ARG A 38 -5.31 11.79 -1.77
C ARG A 38 -3.86 11.62 -2.24
N ASP A 39 -2.93 12.34 -1.62
CA ASP A 39 -1.51 12.28 -2.01
C ASP A 39 -0.93 10.88 -1.79
N GLU A 40 -1.34 10.21 -0.72
CA GLU A 40 -0.93 8.82 -0.45
C GLU A 40 -1.52 7.84 -1.48
N PHE A 41 -2.80 8.00 -1.81
CA PHE A 41 -3.43 7.19 -2.84
C PHE A 41 -2.74 7.37 -4.19
N ASP A 42 -2.51 8.63 -4.61
CA ASP A 42 -1.85 8.96 -5.86
C ASP A 42 -0.41 8.41 -5.88
N HIS A 43 0.30 8.48 -4.75
CA HIS A 43 1.62 7.89 -4.58
C HIS A 43 1.61 6.35 -4.75
N LEU A 44 0.72 5.64 -4.05
CA LEU A 44 0.61 4.18 -4.14
C LEU A 44 0.20 3.73 -5.54
N GLN A 45 -0.72 4.48 -6.18
CA GLN A 45 -1.12 4.23 -7.55
C GLN A 45 0.07 4.41 -8.51
N GLN A 46 0.87 5.46 -8.32
CA GLN A 46 2.06 5.70 -9.13
C GLN A 46 3.10 4.58 -8.95
N LEU A 47 3.38 4.15 -7.71
CA LEU A 47 4.28 3.04 -7.44
C LEU A 47 3.83 1.73 -8.12
N TRP A 48 2.52 1.49 -8.16
CA TRP A 48 1.93 0.35 -8.86
C TRP A 48 2.04 0.45 -10.38
N GLN A 49 1.82 1.64 -10.95
CA GLN A 49 1.91 1.89 -12.40
C GLN A 49 3.36 1.79 -12.89
N ASP A 50 4.28 2.41 -12.17
CA ASP A 50 5.71 2.47 -12.53
C ASP A 50 6.44 1.15 -12.22
N LYS A 51 5.79 0.24 -11.48
CA LYS A 51 6.39 -1.00 -10.96
C LYS A 51 7.68 -0.73 -10.17
N THR A 52 7.71 0.42 -9.49
CA THR A 52 8.86 0.89 -8.71
C THR A 52 9.13 -0.04 -7.55
N LYS A 53 10.41 -0.36 -7.33
CA LYS A 53 10.85 -1.14 -6.17
C LYS A 53 10.89 -0.25 -4.94
N ILE A 54 10.17 -0.64 -3.90
CA ILE A 54 10.12 0.05 -2.61
C ILE A 54 10.65 -0.85 -1.49
N ILE A 55 11.09 -0.22 -0.40
CA ILE A 55 11.48 -0.94 0.81
C ILE A 55 10.21 -1.16 1.64
N PHE A 56 9.86 -2.42 1.86
CA PHE A 56 8.81 -2.82 2.78
C PHE A 56 9.44 -3.21 4.12
N ARG A 57 8.95 -2.59 5.20
CA ARG A 57 9.40 -2.87 6.57
C ARG A 57 8.20 -3.19 7.46
N VAL A 58 8.27 -4.33 8.16
CA VAL A 58 7.32 -4.71 9.21
C VAL A 58 8.11 -5.23 10.40
N GLY A 59 8.09 -4.49 11.51
CA GLY A 59 8.96 -4.77 12.65
C GLY A 59 10.43 -4.76 12.24
N ASP A 60 11.09 -5.90 12.43
CA ASP A 60 12.50 -6.13 12.07
C ASP A 60 12.69 -6.68 10.65
N TYR A 61 11.61 -7.06 9.97
CA TYR A 61 11.69 -7.60 8.62
C TYR A 61 11.73 -6.46 7.60
N ILE A 62 12.79 -6.43 6.79
CA ILE A 62 13.03 -5.43 5.74
C ILE A 62 13.28 -6.17 4.43
N THR A 63 12.48 -5.90 3.40
CA THR A 63 12.64 -6.49 2.08
C THR A 63 12.31 -5.51 0.97
N ARG A 64 12.79 -5.78 -0.25
CA ARG A 64 12.45 -4.98 -1.44
C ARG A 64 11.29 -5.63 -2.16
N VAL A 65 10.23 -4.85 -2.35
CA VAL A 65 9.01 -5.31 -3.01
C VAL A 65 8.59 -4.33 -4.09
N ARG A 66 7.68 -4.77 -4.95
CA ARG A 66 6.90 -3.90 -5.83
C ARG A 66 5.41 -4.20 -5.68
N ILE A 67 4.57 -3.22 -5.97
CA ILE A 67 3.12 -3.40 -6.00
C ILE A 67 2.73 -4.04 -7.34
N ASP A 68 2.17 -5.23 -7.28
CA ASP A 68 1.75 -5.99 -8.46
C ASP A 68 0.27 -5.79 -8.78
N ALA A 69 -0.58 -5.83 -7.74
CA ALA A 69 -2.00 -5.51 -7.83
C ALA A 69 -2.39 -4.47 -6.79
N PHE A 70 -3.38 -3.67 -7.14
CA PHE A 70 -3.87 -2.53 -6.37
C PHE A 70 -5.40 -2.50 -6.49
N GLU A 71 -6.10 -2.59 -5.37
CA GLU A 71 -7.57 -2.55 -5.30
C GLU A 71 -8.01 -1.51 -4.28
N LEU A 72 -8.94 -0.65 -4.68
CA LEU A 72 -9.51 0.38 -3.83
C LEU A 72 -10.91 -0.02 -3.40
N ARG A 73 -11.15 -0.01 -2.08
CA ARG A 73 -12.48 -0.19 -1.50
C ARG A 73 -12.88 1.06 -0.72
N PRO A 74 -13.72 1.93 -1.30
CA PRO A 74 -14.23 3.09 -0.58
C PRO A 74 -15.10 2.61 0.59
N THR A 75 -14.85 3.11 1.80
CA THR A 75 -15.61 2.76 3.00
C THR A 75 -16.61 3.83 3.39
N ASN A 76 -16.24 5.11 3.30
CA ASN A 76 -17.13 6.23 3.64
C ASN A 76 -17.01 7.37 2.65
N TRP A 77 -18.15 7.78 2.09
CA TRP A 77 -18.29 9.00 1.30
C TRP A 77 -18.45 10.17 2.27
N ARG A 78 -17.70 11.25 2.07
CA ARG A 78 -17.87 12.49 2.82
C ARG A 78 -18.62 13.50 1.98
N ASP A 79 -19.62 14.15 2.56
CA ASP A 79 -20.48 15.15 1.90
C ASP A 79 -19.83 16.55 1.85
N ASP A 80 -18.62 16.70 2.38
CA ASP A 80 -17.87 17.96 2.46
C ASP A 80 -16.99 18.23 1.23
N GLY A 81 -17.06 17.38 0.20
CA GLY A 81 -16.20 17.44 -0.99
C GLY A 81 -14.76 16.98 -0.72
N GLY A 82 -14.48 16.47 0.48
CA GLY A 82 -13.21 15.85 0.84
C GLY A 82 -13.05 14.45 0.23
N TRP A 83 -11.80 13.97 0.20
CA TRP A 83 -11.50 12.61 -0.27
C TRP A 83 -12.12 11.55 0.65
N PHE A 84 -12.58 10.45 0.08
CA PHE A 84 -13.23 9.37 0.81
C PHE A 84 -12.22 8.59 1.67
N GLU A 85 -12.71 8.03 2.77
CA GLU A 85 -11.94 7.03 3.52
C GLU A 85 -11.97 5.71 2.75
N ALA A 86 -10.83 5.03 2.69
CA ALA A 86 -10.70 3.84 1.87
C ALA A 86 -9.79 2.79 2.48
N ILE A 87 -10.13 1.53 2.22
CA ILE A 87 -9.22 0.41 2.37
C ILE A 87 -8.60 0.17 1.00
N VAL A 88 -7.29 0.29 0.93
CA VAL A 88 -6.50 -0.04 -0.26
C VAL A 88 -5.88 -1.40 -0.04
N VAL A 89 -6.22 -2.38 -0.87
CA VAL A 89 -5.60 -3.70 -0.81
C VAL A 89 -4.48 -3.74 -1.85
N VAL A 90 -3.26 -4.00 -1.38
CA VAL A 90 -2.08 -4.13 -2.24
C VAL A 90 -1.56 -5.55 -2.23
N ARG A 91 -1.16 -6.04 -3.41
CA ARG A 91 -0.34 -7.25 -3.54
C ARG A 91 1.11 -6.84 -3.74
N LEU A 92 1.95 -7.18 -2.77
CA LEU A 92 3.40 -6.99 -2.82
C LEU A 92 4.05 -8.27 -3.31
N ILE A 93 5.06 -8.14 -4.17
CA ILE A 93 5.87 -9.26 -4.62
C ILE A 93 7.36 -8.94 -4.44
N THR A 94 8.13 -9.92 -3.98
CA THR A 94 9.60 -9.79 -3.91
C THR A 94 10.21 -9.77 -5.30
N THR A 95 11.31 -9.01 -5.43
CA THR A 95 12.09 -8.90 -6.67
C THR A 95 13.58 -8.86 -6.41
#